data_AF-A0A1S3XSA6-F1
#
_entry.id   AF-A0A1S3XSA6-F1
#
_cell.length_a   1.000
_cell.length_b   1.000
_cell.length_c   1.000
_cell.angle_alpha   90.00
_cell.angle_beta   90.00
_cell.angle_gamma   90.00
#
_symmetry.space_group_name_H-M   'P 1'
#
loop_
_entity.id
_entity.type
_entity.pdbx_description
1 polymer ?
#
loop_
_entity_poly.entity_id
_entity_poly.type
_entity_poly.pdbx_seq_one_letter_code
_entity_poly.pdbx_strand_id
1 'polypeptide(L)'
;MRVKSDPTRVKFPRPIKVKVRFPAPIQITAEQILREARDTHKSQIQPPPKQKIADSTELADYRNRKRKEFEGQINNKKSLVKYAKWEETQKDFKRTRSIYERAIELNYRDHTIWDRAVTLLPKVNQLWYKYIHMEEMLGNVNLCHKDRGEDLYEKFVAFEKRYGDRESIEDAIIGKGGLNMKMK
;
A
#
# COMPACT_ATOMS: atom_id res chain seq x y z
N MET A 1 -3.39 -42.99 55.12
CA MET A 1 -3.30 -44.40 54.66
C MET A 1 -2.60 -44.42 53.31
N ARG A 2 -1.44 -45.08 53.21
CA ARG A 2 -0.58 -45.06 52.01
C ARG A 2 -0.92 -46.30 51.16
N VAL A 3 -1.51 -46.10 49.98
CA VAL A 3 -1.84 -47.16 49.03
C VAL A 3 -0.55 -47.87 48.61
N LYS A 4 -0.38 -49.12 49.02
CA LYS A 4 0.75 -49.96 48.58
C LYS A 4 0.56 -50.26 47.10
N SER A 5 1.51 -49.86 46.28
CA SER A 5 1.56 -50.20 44.85
C SER A 5 1.72 -51.71 44.66
N ASP A 6 0.89 -52.31 43.81
CA ASP A 6 0.89 -53.75 43.51
C ASP A 6 2.29 -54.28 43.12
N PRO A 7 2.82 -55.31 43.80
CA PRO A 7 4.17 -55.84 43.57
C PRO A 7 4.32 -56.61 42.25
N THR A 8 3.27 -56.72 41.43
CA THR A 8 3.26 -57.50 40.17
C THR A 8 3.26 -56.65 38.89
N ARG A 9 3.30 -55.31 38.98
CA ARG A 9 3.28 -54.45 37.78
C ARG A 9 4.67 -54.31 37.14
N VAL A 10 5.01 -55.27 36.27
CA VAL A 10 6.21 -55.23 35.43
C VAL A 10 6.09 -54.07 34.42
N LYS A 11 6.92 -53.04 34.57
CA LYS A 11 7.03 -51.96 33.57
C LYS A 11 7.92 -52.42 32.43
N PHE A 12 7.31 -52.78 31.31
CA PHE A 12 8.07 -53.10 30.10
C PHE A 12 8.76 -51.83 29.55
N PRO A 13 10.03 -51.92 29.13
CA PRO A 13 10.72 -50.80 28.49
C PRO A 13 9.98 -50.40 27.21
N ARG A 14 9.91 -49.08 26.92
CA ARG A 14 9.28 -48.60 25.68
C ARG A 14 10.00 -49.26 24.49
N PRO A 15 9.28 -49.91 23.57
CA PRO A 15 9.91 -50.59 22.45
C PRO A 15 10.73 -49.59 21.64
N ILE A 16 12.00 -49.92 21.44
CA ILE A 16 12.90 -49.15 20.57
C ILE A 16 12.36 -49.33 19.15
N LYS A 17 11.89 -48.25 18.54
CA LYS A 17 11.47 -48.28 17.14
C LYS A 17 12.71 -48.46 16.27
N VAL A 18 13.04 -49.71 15.94
CA VAL A 18 14.05 -50.03 14.93
C VAL A 18 13.52 -49.53 13.60
N LYS A 19 14.11 -48.46 13.07
CA LYS A 19 13.77 -47.94 11.75
C LYS A 19 14.22 -48.97 10.72
N VAL A 20 13.25 -49.56 10.05
CA VAL A 20 13.46 -50.55 9.02
C VAL A 20 14.23 -49.91 7.86
N ARG A 21 15.37 -50.47 7.47
CA ARG A 21 16.25 -49.96 6.38
C ARG A 21 15.97 -50.62 5.04
N PHE A 22 14.70 -50.78 4.67
CA PHE A 22 14.36 -51.15 3.30
C PHE A 22 14.39 -49.90 2.41
N PRO A 23 14.76 -50.02 1.12
CA PRO A 23 14.64 -48.91 0.20
C PRO A 23 13.18 -48.43 0.16
N ALA A 24 12.98 -47.11 0.24
CA ALA A 24 11.64 -46.54 0.19
C ALA A 24 10.98 -46.91 -1.15
N PRO A 25 9.74 -47.43 -1.16
CA PRO A 25 9.06 -47.81 -2.40
C PRO A 25 8.78 -46.61 -3.32
N ILE A 26 8.73 -45.41 -2.76
CA ILE A 26 8.59 -44.14 -3.47
C ILE A 26 9.73 -43.24 -3.03
N GLN A 27 10.51 -42.75 -4.00
CA GLN A 27 11.57 -41.79 -3.74
C GLN A 27 11.00 -40.37 -3.72
N ILE A 28 11.50 -39.54 -2.82
CA ILE A 28 11.11 -38.14 -2.74
C ILE A 28 11.74 -37.41 -3.94
N THR A 29 10.90 -36.85 -4.81
CA THR A 29 11.36 -36.06 -5.97
C THR A 29 11.56 -34.60 -5.59
N ALA A 30 12.41 -33.89 -6.33
CA ALA A 30 12.59 -32.45 -6.13
C ALA A 30 11.27 -31.68 -6.30
N GLU A 31 10.40 -32.13 -7.23
CA GLU A 31 9.08 -31.53 -7.44
C GLU A 31 8.16 -31.71 -6.22
N GLN A 32 8.17 -32.88 -5.58
CA GLN A 32 7.41 -33.15 -4.36
C GLN A 32 7.79 -32.16 -3.25
N ILE A 33 9.10 -31.96 -3.04
CA ILE A 33 9.63 -31.04 -2.02
C ILE A 33 9.22 -29.61 -2.34
N LEU A 34 9.37 -29.17 -3.59
CA LEU A 34 9.05 -27.80 -4.00
C LEU A 34 7.54 -27.51 -3.90
N ARG A 35 6.69 -28.49 -4.22
CA ARG A 35 5.23 -28.39 -4.08
C ARG A 35 4.82 -28.33 -2.61
N GLU A 36 5.33 -29.22 -1.78
CA GLU A 36 5.05 -29.25 -0.33
C GLU A 36 5.55 -27.98 0.38
N ALA A 37 6.75 -27.49 0.03
CA ALA A 37 7.29 -26.23 0.54
C ALA A 37 6.39 -25.05 0.18
N ARG A 38 5.90 -24.98 -1.07
CA ARG A 38 4.97 -23.94 -1.52
C ARG A 38 3.63 -24.00 -0.78
N ASP A 39 3.05 -25.19 -0.60
CA ASP A 39 1.76 -25.35 0.06
C ASP A 39 1.85 -25.06 1.57
N THR A 40 2.98 -25.40 2.20
CA THR A 40 3.29 -25.08 3.60
C THR A 40 3.50 -23.58 3.80
N HIS A 41 4.26 -22.92 2.92
CA HIS A 41 4.45 -21.47 3.01
C HIS A 41 3.14 -20.69 2.80
N LYS A 42 2.29 -21.12 1.87
CA LYS A 42 0.98 -20.49 1.63
C LYS A 42 0.04 -20.61 2.84
N SER A 43 0.09 -21.72 3.56
CA SER A 43 -0.75 -21.95 4.74
C SER A 43 -0.27 -21.21 5.99
N GLN A 44 1.02 -20.86 6.08
CA GLN A 44 1.55 -20.04 7.17
C GLN A 44 1.14 -18.56 7.07
N ILE A 45 0.91 -18.03 5.87
CA ILE A 45 0.51 -16.62 5.69
C ILE A 45 -1.01 -16.53 5.80
N GLN A 46 -1.53 -16.59 7.03
CA GLN A 46 -2.92 -16.24 7.27
C GLN A 46 -3.07 -14.72 7.16
N PRO A 47 -3.99 -14.21 6.32
CA PRO A 47 -4.26 -12.78 6.29
C PRO A 47 -4.78 -12.33 7.66
N PRO A 48 -4.44 -11.10 8.11
CA PRO A 48 -4.96 -10.58 9.36
C PRO A 48 -6.50 -10.57 9.34
N PRO A 49 -7.14 -10.79 10.50
CA PRO A 49 -8.59 -10.81 10.58
C PRO A 49 -9.17 -9.46 10.16
N LYS A 50 -10.30 -9.50 9.42
CA LYS A 50 -10.97 -8.30 8.91
C LYS A 50 -11.69 -7.59 10.06
N GLN A 51 -11.04 -6.60 10.66
CA GLN A 51 -11.64 -5.76 11.70
C GLN A 51 -12.50 -4.67 11.06
N LYS A 52 -13.77 -4.56 11.46
CA LYS A 52 -14.63 -3.43 11.12
C LYS A 52 -14.34 -2.30 12.11
N ILE A 53 -14.16 -1.09 11.61
CA ILE A 53 -13.97 0.12 12.43
C ILE A 53 -15.36 0.67 12.70
N ALA A 54 -15.75 0.78 13.97
CA ALA A 54 -17.08 1.27 14.36
C ALA A 54 -17.03 2.72 14.82
N ASP A 55 -16.00 3.08 15.60
CA ASP A 55 -15.94 4.36 16.30
C ASP A 55 -15.01 5.38 15.62
N SER A 56 -15.33 6.67 15.79
CA SER A 56 -14.49 7.77 15.27
C SER A 56 -13.09 7.77 15.89
N THR A 57 -12.96 7.38 17.16
CA THR A 57 -11.67 7.25 17.85
C THR A 57 -10.85 6.11 17.27
N GLU A 58 -11.47 4.95 17.03
CA GLU A 58 -10.80 3.81 16.39
C GLU A 58 -10.33 4.14 14.96
N LEU A 59 -11.10 4.95 14.22
CA LEU A 59 -10.70 5.44 12.90
C LEU A 59 -9.46 6.33 12.99
N ALA A 60 -9.37 7.19 14.00
CA ALA A 60 -8.20 8.04 14.23
C ALA A 60 -6.96 7.20 14.58
N ASP A 61 -7.11 6.21 15.46
CA ASP A 61 -6.02 5.29 15.81
C ASP A 61 -5.56 4.45 14.63
N TYR A 62 -6.50 3.96 13.82
CA TYR A 62 -6.20 3.29 12.55
C TYR A 62 -5.37 4.18 11.63
N ARG A 63 -5.80 5.44 11.43
CA ARG A 63 -5.07 6.42 10.59
C ARG A 63 -3.67 6.65 11.13
N ASN A 64 -3.51 6.86 12.43
CA ASN A 64 -2.21 7.11 13.06
C ASN A 64 -1.27 5.90 12.92
N ARG A 65 -1.78 4.67 13.14
CA ARG A 65 -1.01 3.44 12.93
C ARG A 65 -0.54 3.30 11.48
N LYS A 66 -1.45 3.47 10.51
CA LYS A 66 -1.11 3.39 9.08
C LYS A 66 -0.10 4.46 8.66
N ARG A 67 -0.23 5.69 9.17
CA ARG A 67 0.76 6.76 8.93
C ARG A 67 2.13 6.39 9.45
N LYS A 68 2.21 5.87 10.67
CA LYS A 68 3.48 5.44 11.26
C LYS A 68 4.16 4.34 10.43
N GLU A 69 3.38 3.40 9.88
CA GLU A 69 3.90 2.39 8.95
C GLU A 69 4.50 3.02 7.68
N PHE A 70 3.81 3.99 7.08
CA PHE A 70 4.30 4.68 5.88
C PHE A 70 5.51 5.57 6.17
N GLU A 71 5.52 6.29 7.29
CA GLU A 71 6.64 7.12 7.73
C GLU A 71 7.89 6.28 8.04
N GLY A 72 7.72 5.07 8.61
CA GLY A 72 8.82 4.12 8.75
C GLY A 72 9.41 3.66 7.41
N GLN A 73 8.63 3.76 6.33
CA GLN A 73 9.04 3.40 4.97
C GLN A 73 9.40 4.60 4.10
N ILE A 74 9.61 5.79 4.68
CA ILE A 74 9.76 7.06 3.92
C ILE A 74 10.93 7.05 2.93
N ASN A 75 11.97 6.26 3.19
CA ASN A 75 13.12 6.12 2.29
C ASN A 75 12.79 5.31 1.01
N ASN A 76 11.69 4.56 0.98
CA ASN A 76 11.31 3.77 -0.18
C ASN A 76 10.44 4.59 -1.14
N LYS A 77 10.98 4.95 -2.31
CA LYS A 77 10.26 5.75 -3.33
C LYS A 77 8.87 5.17 -3.69
N LYS A 78 8.74 3.84 -3.76
CA LYS A 78 7.46 3.18 -4.09
C LYS A 78 6.44 3.26 -2.95
N SER A 79 6.86 3.43 -1.70
CA SER A 79 5.96 3.56 -0.55
C SER A 79 5.30 4.94 -0.53
N LEU A 80 6.01 6.00 -0.93
CA LEU A 80 5.49 7.38 -0.95
C LEU A 80 4.31 7.55 -1.90
N VAL A 81 4.39 6.96 -3.10
CA VAL A 81 3.27 6.99 -4.06
C VAL A 81 2.05 6.24 -3.50
N LYS A 82 2.27 5.11 -2.81
CA LYS A 82 1.19 4.38 -2.12
C LYS A 82 0.62 5.17 -0.94
N TYR A 83 1.47 5.89 -0.22
CA TYR A 83 1.07 6.72 0.90
C TYR A 83 0.22 7.90 0.43
N ALA A 84 0.65 8.59 -0.63
CA ALA A 84 -0.13 9.67 -1.24
C ALA A 84 -1.51 9.17 -1.72
N LYS A 85 -1.55 8.01 -2.39
CA LYS A 85 -2.81 7.37 -2.79
C LYS A 85 -3.69 6.99 -1.59
N TRP A 86 -3.10 6.62 -0.46
CA TRP A 86 -3.87 6.32 0.75
C TRP A 86 -4.43 7.59 1.40
N GLU A 87 -3.64 8.66 1.53
CA GLU A 87 -4.14 9.96 2.05
C GLU A 87 -5.20 10.57 1.12
N GLU A 88 -5.12 10.32 -0.19
CA GLU A 88 -6.18 10.64 -1.17
C GLU A 88 -7.51 9.98 -0.76
N THR A 89 -7.50 8.69 -0.37
CA THR A 89 -8.72 8.02 0.13
C THR A 89 -9.23 8.60 1.45
N GLN A 90 -8.33 9.17 2.26
CA GLN A 90 -8.69 9.84 3.50
C GLN A 90 -9.16 11.29 3.29
N LYS A 91 -9.06 11.81 2.06
CA LYS A 91 -9.43 13.18 1.66
C LYS A 91 -8.65 14.27 2.38
N ASP A 92 -7.44 13.95 2.85
CA ASP A 92 -6.55 14.94 3.46
C ASP A 92 -5.63 15.51 2.39
N PHE A 93 -6.12 16.51 1.66
CA PHE A 93 -5.38 17.13 0.55
C PHE A 93 -4.15 17.90 1.02
N LYS A 94 -4.18 18.45 2.23
CA LYS A 94 -3.05 19.18 2.82
C LYS A 94 -1.87 18.24 3.07
N ARG A 95 -2.11 17.06 3.65
CA ARG A 95 -1.08 16.03 3.83
C ARG A 95 -0.65 15.43 2.50
N THR A 96 -1.61 15.13 1.63
CA THR A 96 -1.35 14.61 0.27
C THR A 96 -0.37 15.51 -0.48
N ARG A 97 -0.53 16.83 -0.41
CA ARG A 97 0.42 17.80 -0.97
C ARG A 97 1.83 17.61 -0.44
N SER A 98 2.00 17.60 0.88
CA SER A 98 3.33 17.46 1.50
C SER A 98 4.02 16.14 1.13
N ILE A 99 3.24 15.08 0.92
CA ILE A 99 3.78 13.78 0.49
C ILE A 99 4.21 13.83 -0.97
N TYR A 100 3.41 14.44 -1.86
CA TYR A 100 3.78 14.62 -3.26
C TYR A 100 5.00 15.51 -3.43
N GLU A 101 5.11 16.61 -2.68
CA GLU A 101 6.29 17.47 -2.68
C GLU A 101 7.55 16.68 -2.29
N ARG A 102 7.49 15.88 -1.21
CA ARG A 102 8.60 14.99 -0.83
C ARG A 102 8.90 13.91 -1.88
N ALA A 103 7.88 13.34 -2.51
CA ALA A 103 8.05 12.34 -3.56
C ALA A 103 8.75 12.94 -4.79
N ILE A 104 8.41 14.18 -5.15
CA ILE A 104 9.04 14.94 -6.22
C ILE A 104 10.51 15.27 -5.87
N GLU A 105 10.80 15.70 -4.65
CA GLU A 105 12.17 15.98 -4.20
C GLU A 105 13.08 14.75 -4.32
N LEU A 106 12.55 13.55 -4.04
CA LEU A 106 13.29 12.29 -4.16
C LEU A 106 13.40 11.74 -5.58
N ASN A 107 12.45 12.06 -6.46
CA ASN A 107 12.50 11.69 -7.87
C ASN A 107 11.83 12.71 -8.78
N TYR A 108 12.55 13.78 -9.08
CA TYR A 108 12.04 14.89 -9.89
C TYR A 108 11.84 14.54 -11.37
N ARG A 109 12.48 13.45 -11.87
CA ARG A 109 12.41 13.03 -13.29
C ARG A 109 11.17 12.20 -13.63
N ASP A 110 10.49 11.65 -12.62
CA ASP A 110 9.33 10.80 -12.83
C ASP A 110 8.08 11.65 -13.14
N HIS A 111 7.74 11.76 -14.42
CA HIS A 111 6.59 12.55 -14.90
C HIS A 111 5.25 12.05 -14.32
N THR A 112 5.15 10.75 -14.00
CA THR A 112 3.93 10.17 -13.42
C THR A 112 3.55 10.77 -12.07
N ILE A 113 4.54 11.20 -11.28
CA ILE A 113 4.31 11.83 -9.97
C ILE A 113 3.77 13.25 -10.18
N TRP A 114 4.34 13.96 -11.16
CA TRP A 114 3.89 15.30 -11.56
C TRP A 114 2.48 15.31 -12.13
N ASP A 115 2.18 14.43 -13.09
CA ASP A 115 0.83 14.28 -13.68
C ASP A 115 -0.24 14.07 -12.59
N ARG A 116 0.06 13.21 -11.61
CA ARG A 116 -0.80 12.94 -10.45
C ARG A 116 -0.94 14.15 -9.53
N ALA A 117 0.16 14.79 -9.16
CA ALA A 117 0.16 15.92 -8.25
C ALA A 117 -0.62 17.12 -8.82
N VAL A 118 -0.42 17.41 -10.11
CA VAL A 118 -1.10 18.50 -10.83
C VAL A 118 -2.60 18.23 -10.97
N THR A 119 -2.99 16.99 -11.27
CA THR A 119 -4.41 16.60 -11.35
C THR A 119 -5.13 16.75 -10.01
N LEU A 120 -4.45 16.40 -8.90
CA LEU A 120 -5.04 16.42 -7.56
C LEU A 120 -5.01 17.80 -6.90
N LEU A 121 -4.00 18.61 -7.19
CA LEU A 121 -3.75 19.90 -6.55
C LEU A 121 -3.60 21.02 -7.58
N PRO A 122 -4.60 21.24 -8.45
CA PRO A 122 -4.42 22.10 -9.61
C PRO A 122 -4.35 23.59 -9.23
N LYS A 123 -4.87 23.99 -8.06
CA LYS A 123 -4.81 25.37 -7.54
C LYS A 123 -3.47 25.75 -6.89
N VAL A 124 -2.50 24.83 -6.80
CA VAL A 124 -1.20 25.11 -6.20
C VAL A 124 -0.23 25.58 -7.27
N ASN A 125 -0.24 26.89 -7.56
CA ASN A 125 0.61 27.50 -8.59
C ASN A 125 2.11 27.19 -8.41
N GLN A 126 2.57 27.05 -7.16
CA GLN A 126 3.96 26.67 -6.87
C GLN A 126 4.37 25.30 -7.44
N LEU A 127 3.44 24.34 -7.54
CA LEU A 127 3.73 23.03 -8.13
C LEU A 127 3.86 23.15 -9.65
N TRP A 128 3.01 23.94 -10.30
CA TRP A 128 3.08 24.20 -11.73
C TRP A 128 4.39 24.88 -12.13
N TYR A 129 4.84 25.89 -11.38
CA TYR A 129 6.12 26.54 -11.66
C TYR A 129 7.30 25.57 -11.55
N LYS A 130 7.31 24.71 -10.51
CA LYS A 130 8.35 23.69 -10.35
C LYS A 130 8.28 22.62 -11.45
N TYR A 131 7.09 22.27 -11.93
CA TYR A 131 6.90 21.31 -13.01
C TYR A 131 7.44 21.84 -14.34
N ILE A 132 7.07 23.07 -14.70
CA ILE A 132 7.56 23.74 -15.93
C ILE A 132 9.09 23.90 -15.88
N HIS A 133 9.62 24.36 -14.74
CA HIS A 133 11.07 24.49 -14.56
C HIS A 133 11.79 23.14 -14.67
N MET A 134 11.20 22.06 -14.15
CA MET A 134 11.75 20.71 -14.30
C MET A 134 11.78 20.27 -15.77
N GLU A 135 10.69 20.47 -16.53
CA GLU A 135 10.61 20.15 -17.96
C GLU A 135 11.64 20.94 -18.79
N GLU A 136 11.86 22.20 -18.45
CA GLU A 136 12.91 23.05 -19.04
C GLU A 136 14.31 22.50 -18.75
N MET A 137 14.59 22.13 -17.50
CA MET A 137 15.87 21.55 -17.10
C MET A 137 16.16 20.18 -17.73
N LEU A 138 15.11 19.43 -18.12
CA LEU A 138 15.26 18.17 -18.86
C LEU A 138 15.43 18.37 -20.38
N GLY A 139 15.34 19.60 -20.89
CA GLY A 139 15.43 19.88 -22.32
C GLY A 139 14.22 19.41 -23.13
N ASN A 140 13.11 19.06 -22.47
CA ASN A 140 11.85 18.64 -23.09
C ASN A 140 10.95 19.83 -23.47
N VAL A 141 11.54 20.99 -23.76
CA VAL A 141 10.83 22.25 -24.05
C VAL A 141 9.84 22.11 -25.21
N ASN A 142 10.09 21.18 -26.13
CA ASN A 142 9.20 20.92 -27.27
C ASN A 142 7.92 20.12 -26.90
N LEU A 143 7.90 19.40 -25.76
CA LEU A 143 6.74 18.64 -25.27
C LEU A 143 5.86 19.46 -24.30
N CYS A 144 6.42 20.48 -23.65
CA CYS A 144 5.72 21.21 -22.58
C CYS A 144 4.67 22.21 -23.09
N HIS A 145 4.71 22.60 -24.37
CA HIS A 145 4.00 23.80 -24.83
C HIS A 145 2.85 23.59 -25.82
N LYS A 146 2.54 22.37 -26.30
CA LYS A 146 1.40 22.18 -27.22
C LYS A 146 0.36 21.19 -26.75
N ASP A 147 0.72 19.92 -26.53
CA ASP A 147 -0.34 18.91 -26.35
C ASP A 147 -0.66 18.54 -24.90
N ARG A 148 0.25 18.80 -23.94
CA ARG A 148 0.10 18.32 -22.55
C ARG A 148 -0.24 19.42 -21.56
N GLY A 149 0.42 20.58 -21.68
CA GLY A 149 0.17 21.76 -20.84
C GLY A 149 -1.20 22.39 -21.10
N GLU A 150 -1.57 22.55 -22.38
CA GLU A 150 -2.89 23.08 -22.78
C GLU A 150 -4.01 22.15 -22.31
N ASP A 151 -3.88 20.85 -22.56
CA ASP A 151 -4.81 19.82 -22.11
C ASP A 151 -5.06 19.83 -20.59
N LEU A 152 -4.00 20.00 -19.80
CA LEU A 152 -4.07 20.03 -18.35
C LEU A 152 -4.62 21.37 -17.83
N TYR A 153 -4.26 22.48 -18.47
CA TYR A 153 -4.78 23.81 -18.14
C TYR A 153 -6.24 23.96 -18.55
N GLU A 154 -6.66 23.44 -19.71
CA GLU A 154 -8.06 23.36 -20.12
C GLU A 154 -8.86 22.48 -19.17
N LYS A 155 -8.32 21.35 -18.71
CA LYS A 155 -8.93 20.54 -17.65
C LYS A 155 -9.07 21.34 -16.35
N PHE A 156 -8.10 22.18 -16.00
CA PHE A 156 -8.17 23.08 -14.85
C PHE A 156 -9.20 24.21 -15.02
N VAL A 157 -9.23 24.88 -16.17
CA VAL A 157 -10.20 25.94 -16.48
C VAL A 157 -11.62 25.37 -16.58
N ALA A 158 -11.79 24.19 -17.16
CA ALA A 158 -13.05 23.47 -17.18
C ALA A 158 -13.48 23.01 -15.77
N PHE A 159 -12.51 22.70 -14.90
CA PHE A 159 -12.75 22.41 -13.49
C PHE A 159 -13.19 23.65 -12.72
N GLU A 160 -12.50 24.80 -12.86
CA GLU A 160 -12.90 26.07 -12.25
C GLU A 160 -14.29 26.52 -12.73
N LYS A 161 -14.56 26.44 -14.03
CA LYS A 161 -15.86 26.80 -14.62
C LYS A 161 -17.02 25.93 -14.12
N ARG A 162 -16.75 24.67 -13.75
CA ARG A 162 -17.79 23.74 -13.26
C ARG A 162 -18.06 23.82 -11.76
N TYR A 163 -17.05 24.16 -10.97
CA TYR A 163 -17.13 23.98 -9.52
C TYR A 163 -16.99 25.27 -8.71
N GLY A 164 -16.60 26.41 -9.30
CA GLY A 164 -16.57 27.68 -8.57
C GLY A 164 -15.70 27.63 -7.30
N ASP A 165 -16.09 28.38 -6.26
CA ASP A 165 -15.34 28.64 -5.02
C ASP A 165 -14.77 27.41 -4.27
N ARG A 166 -13.80 27.69 -3.38
CA ARG A 166 -12.96 26.74 -2.64
C ARG A 166 -13.71 25.57 -1.99
N GLU A 167 -14.91 25.78 -1.44
CA GLU A 167 -15.71 24.73 -0.77
C GLU A 167 -16.37 23.76 -1.75
N SER A 168 -16.95 24.26 -2.85
CA SER A 168 -17.65 23.42 -3.84
C SER A 168 -16.70 22.49 -4.59
N ILE A 169 -15.42 22.84 -4.67
CA ILE A 169 -14.34 22.04 -5.25
C ILE A 169 -13.97 20.85 -4.36
N GLU A 170 -13.95 21.02 -3.04
CA GLU A 170 -13.66 19.93 -2.09
C GLU A 170 -14.78 18.88 -2.14
N ASP A 171 -16.05 19.30 -2.28
CA ASP A 171 -17.20 18.42 -2.44
C ASP A 171 -17.27 17.71 -3.81
N ALA A 172 -16.78 18.33 -4.88
CA ALA A 172 -16.72 17.72 -6.21
C ALA A 172 -15.75 16.53 -6.30
N ILE A 173 -14.61 16.63 -5.61
CA ILE A 173 -13.63 15.53 -5.51
C ILE A 173 -14.25 14.36 -4.72
N ILE A 174 -15.13 14.66 -3.74
CA ILE A 174 -15.91 13.66 -3.01
C ILE A 174 -16.96 12.99 -3.92
N GLY A 175 -17.62 13.75 -4.79
CA GLY A 175 -18.68 13.26 -5.69
C GLY A 175 -18.20 12.37 -6.83
N LYS A 176 -17.02 12.63 -7.41
CA LYS A 176 -16.47 11.81 -8.52
C LYS A 176 -15.72 10.55 -8.08
N GLY A 177 -15.39 10.42 -6.78
CA GLY A 177 -14.75 9.23 -6.20
C GLY A 177 -15.71 8.19 -5.59
N GLY A 178 -17.02 8.38 -5.75
CA GLY A 178 -18.04 7.49 -5.19
C GLY A 178 -18.27 6.23 -6.03
N LEU A 179 -17.66 5.11 -5.63
CA LEU A 179 -18.23 3.73 -5.55
C LEU A 179 -17.20 2.64 -5.84
N ASN A 180 -16.34 2.30 -4.86
CA ASN A 180 -16.12 0.91 -4.44
C ASN A 180 -15.28 0.84 -3.16
N MET A 181 -15.87 1.23 -2.04
CA MET A 181 -15.30 0.91 -0.73
C MET A 181 -15.77 -0.50 -0.32
N LYS A 182 -15.35 -1.53 -1.08
CA LYS A 182 -15.35 -2.90 -0.57
C LYS A 182 -14.07 -3.08 0.23
N MET A 183 -14.15 -2.78 1.52
CA MET A 183 -13.23 -3.36 2.49
C MET A 183 -13.50 -4.86 2.54
N LYS A 184 -12.70 -5.62 1.79
CA LYS A 184 -12.54 -7.06 1.93
C LYS A 184 -11.18 -7.33 2.54
#